data_AF-A0A5F9D646-F1
#
_entry.id   AF-A0A5F9D646-F1
#
_cell.length_a   1.000
_cell.length_b   1.000
_cell.length_c   1.000
_cell.angle_alpha   90.00
_cell.angle_beta   90.00
_cell.angle_gamma   90.00
#
_symmetry.space_group_name_H-M   'P 1'
#
loop_
_entity.id
_entity.type
_entity.pdbx_description
1 polymer ?
#
loop_
_entity_poly.entity_id
_entity_poly.type
_entity_poly.pdbx_seq_one_letter_code
_entity_poly.pdbx_strand_id
1 'polypeptide(L)'
;MSTVHEILCKLSLEGDHSTPPSAYGSVKAYGNFDAERDALNIETAIKTKGVDEVTIVNILTNRSNAQRQDIAFAYQRRTKKELPAALKSALSGHLETVILGLLKTPAQYDASELKASMKKFHDAEKSVTSCYYSAPGQLEYHLGKRLP
;
A
#
# COMPACT_ATOMS: atom_id res chain seq x y z
N MET A 1 16.60 -31.51 -22.04
CA MET A 1 16.44 -30.29 -21.22
C MET A 1 16.25 -29.15 -22.22
N SER A 2 15.11 -28.50 -22.41
CA SER A 2 13.98 -28.32 -21.52
C SER A 2 12.82 -27.68 -22.31
N THR A 3 11.98 -28.51 -22.95
CA THR A 3 10.74 -28.02 -23.61
C THR A 3 9.77 -27.44 -22.58
N VAL A 4 9.85 -27.91 -21.33
CA VAL A 4 9.16 -27.29 -20.19
C VAL A 4 9.67 -25.88 -19.87
N HIS A 5 10.96 -25.56 -20.06
CA HIS A 5 11.47 -24.19 -19.87
C HIS A 5 10.96 -23.22 -20.95
N GLU A 6 10.82 -23.70 -22.18
CA GLU A 6 10.27 -22.92 -23.29
C GLU A 6 8.77 -22.65 -23.10
N ILE A 7 8.01 -23.67 -22.64
CA ILE A 7 6.59 -23.52 -22.31
C ILE A 7 6.39 -22.65 -21.06
N LEU A 8 7.27 -22.75 -20.06
CA LEU A 8 7.23 -21.88 -18.85
C LEU A 8 7.49 -20.42 -19.19
N CYS A 9 8.38 -20.10 -20.13
CA CYS A 9 8.58 -18.73 -20.61
C CYS A 9 7.33 -18.18 -21.32
N LYS A 10 6.63 -19.02 -22.09
CA LYS A 10 5.42 -18.64 -22.85
C LYS A 10 4.15 -18.53 -22.01
N LEU A 11 4.11 -19.18 -20.84
CA LEU A 11 2.99 -19.13 -19.88
C LEU A 11 3.19 -18.07 -18.79
N SER A 12 4.40 -17.54 -18.64
CA SER A 12 4.58 -16.31 -17.89
C SER A 12 3.84 -15.23 -18.68
N LEU A 13 2.70 -14.78 -18.14
CA LEU A 13 2.02 -13.57 -18.62
C LEU A 13 3.10 -12.49 -18.72
N GLU A 14 3.53 -12.20 -19.94
CA GLU A 14 4.37 -11.07 -20.28
C GLU A 14 3.53 -9.82 -19.97
N GLY A 15 3.51 -9.45 -18.69
CA GLY A 15 3.60 -8.07 -18.29
C GLY A 15 5.01 -7.57 -18.61
N ASP A 16 5.44 -7.69 -19.87
CA ASP A 16 6.54 -6.93 -20.42
C ASP A 16 6.08 -5.49 -20.60
N HIS A 17 5.71 -4.87 -19.48
CA HIS A 17 5.91 -3.45 -19.28
C HIS A 17 7.41 -3.23 -19.03
N SER A 18 8.26 -3.55 -20.02
CA SER A 18 9.41 -2.70 -20.27
C SER A 18 8.89 -1.38 -20.85
N THR A 19 8.04 -0.70 -20.07
CA THR A 19 7.86 0.73 -20.23
C THR A 19 9.28 1.28 -20.08
N PRO A 20 9.86 1.86 -21.15
CA PRO A 20 11.19 2.43 -21.04
C PRO A 20 11.17 3.33 -19.81
N PRO A 21 12.18 3.26 -18.91
CA PRO A 21 12.16 4.01 -17.66
C PRO A 21 11.75 5.43 -17.98
N SER A 22 10.54 5.82 -17.53
CA SER A 22 9.93 7.06 -17.99
C SER A 22 10.96 8.16 -17.82
N ALA A 23 11.41 8.75 -18.94
CA ALA A 23 12.51 9.72 -18.92
C ALA A 23 12.18 10.88 -17.97
N TYR A 24 10.89 11.15 -17.77
CA TYR A 24 10.32 12.22 -16.96
C TYR A 24 10.01 11.83 -15.50
N GLY A 25 10.17 10.56 -15.09
CA GLY A 25 9.96 10.17 -13.70
C GLY A 25 11.03 10.75 -12.76
N SER A 26 10.60 11.33 -11.63
CA SER A 26 11.51 12.00 -10.66
C SER A 26 12.40 11.03 -9.89
N VAL A 27 11.88 9.84 -9.55
CA VAL A 27 12.66 8.79 -8.86
C VAL A 27 13.25 7.86 -9.92
N LYS A 28 14.58 7.78 -9.97
CA LYS A 28 15.34 6.88 -10.85
C LYS A 28 15.88 5.68 -10.06
N ALA A 29 16.33 4.65 -10.77
CA ALA A 29 17.03 3.55 -10.15
C ALA A 29 18.36 4.04 -9.53
N TYR A 30 18.64 3.61 -8.31
CA TYR A 30 19.89 3.93 -7.62
C TYR A 30 21.04 3.10 -8.22
N GLY A 31 22.13 3.73 -8.64
CA GLY A 31 23.19 3.08 -9.42
C GLY A 31 23.96 2.01 -8.66
N ASN A 32 24.36 2.28 -7.41
CA ASN A 32 25.12 1.35 -6.57
C ASN A 32 24.21 0.64 -5.57
N PHE A 33 23.16 -0.02 -6.09
CA PHE A 33 22.13 -0.63 -5.28
C PHE A 33 22.55 -1.98 -4.67
N ASP A 34 22.33 -2.13 -3.37
CA ASP A 34 22.48 -3.38 -2.63
C ASP A 34 21.26 -3.57 -1.73
N ALA A 35 20.38 -4.50 -2.12
CA ALA A 35 19.13 -4.80 -1.42
C ALA A 35 19.36 -5.30 0.01
N GLU A 36 20.43 -6.07 0.25
CA GLU A 36 20.73 -6.65 1.56
C GLU A 36 21.23 -5.57 2.52
N ARG A 37 22.06 -4.65 2.03
CA ARG A 37 22.53 -3.51 2.80
C ARG A 37 21.39 -2.55 3.15
N ASP A 38 20.52 -2.23 2.19
CA ASP A 38 19.36 -1.38 2.44
C ASP A 38 18.39 -2.04 3.43
N ALA A 39 18.14 -3.35 3.29
CA ALA A 39 17.32 -4.10 4.24
C ALA A 39 17.90 -4.08 5.67
N LEU A 40 19.22 -4.25 5.82
CA LEU A 40 19.90 -4.16 7.11
C LEU A 40 19.78 -2.76 7.74
N ASN A 41 19.97 -1.72 6.93
CA ASN A 41 19.86 -0.33 7.40
C ASN A 41 18.43 -0.03 7.86
N ILE A 42 17.42 -0.49 7.12
CA ILE A 42 16.01 -0.35 7.51
C ILE A 42 15.71 -1.12 8.80
N GLU A 43 16.21 -2.35 8.93
CA GLU A 43 16.04 -3.13 10.17
C GLU A 43 16.64 -2.41 11.38
N THR A 44 17.85 -1.85 11.21
CA THR A 44 18.54 -1.09 12.26
C THR A 44 17.77 0.19 12.62
N ALA A 45 17.25 0.89 11.60
CA ALA A 45 16.44 2.09 11.79
C ALA A 45 15.15 1.79 12.58
N ILE A 46 14.47 0.67 12.28
CA ILE A 46 13.26 0.22 13.01
C ILE A 46 13.59 -0.15 14.46
N LYS A 47 14.72 -0.80 14.72
CA LYS A 47 15.12 -1.26 16.06
C LYS A 47 15.68 -0.15 16.95
N THR A 48 16.11 0.97 16.36
CA THR A 48 16.67 2.10 17.10
C THR A 48 15.62 2.69 18.04
N LYS A 49 16.03 3.05 19.26
CA LYS A 49 15.13 3.66 20.26
C LYS A 49 14.58 4.98 19.70
N GLY A 50 13.28 5.00 19.39
CA GLY A 50 12.62 6.16 18.80
C GLY A 50 12.43 6.10 17.28
N VAL A 51 12.80 5.01 16.61
CA VAL A 51 12.70 4.77 15.14
C VAL A 51 13.39 5.84 14.31
N ASP A 52 14.41 5.45 13.54
CA ASP A 52 15.08 6.39 12.62
C ASP A 52 14.28 6.54 11.32
N GLU A 53 13.23 7.36 11.38
CA GLU A 53 12.36 7.69 10.26
C GLU A 53 13.12 8.30 9.09
N VAL A 54 14.16 9.09 9.36
CA VAL A 54 14.95 9.80 8.35
C VAL A 54 15.69 8.81 7.47
N THR A 55 16.32 7.80 8.06
CA THR A 55 17.01 6.74 7.31
C THR A 55 16.03 5.94 6.45
N ILE A 56 14.85 5.59 6.99
CA ILE A 56 13.82 4.86 6.25
C ILE A 56 13.34 5.66 5.04
N VAL A 57 13.01 6.93 5.23
CA VAL A 57 12.56 7.84 4.16
C VAL A 57 13.65 8.00 3.11
N ASN A 58 14.89 8.26 3.52
CA ASN A 58 15.99 8.51 2.60
C ASN A 58 16.30 7.29 1.71
N ILE A 59 16.21 6.08 2.26
CA ILE A 59 16.36 4.85 1.47
C ILE A 59 15.17 4.71 0.52
N LEU A 60 13.93 4.66 1.04
CA LEU A 60 12.78 4.29 0.20
C LEU A 60 12.44 5.34 -0.86
N THR A 61 12.63 6.64 -0.60
CA THR A 61 12.33 7.70 -1.59
C THR A 61 13.34 7.77 -2.73
N ASN A 62 14.57 7.28 -2.51
CA ASN A 62 15.67 7.29 -3.50
C ASN A 62 15.91 5.93 -4.17
N ARG A 63 14.95 5.01 -4.10
CA ARG A 63 15.00 3.71 -4.78
C ARG A 63 13.83 3.58 -5.74
N SER A 64 14.06 2.96 -6.89
CA SER A 64 12.98 2.66 -7.84
C SER A 64 12.00 1.66 -7.23
N ASN A 65 10.78 1.58 -7.77
CA ASN A 65 9.79 0.64 -7.25
C ASN A 65 10.28 -0.82 -7.34
N ALA A 66 10.98 -1.18 -8.41
CA ALA A 66 11.61 -2.50 -8.55
C ALA A 66 12.63 -2.77 -7.44
N GLN A 67 13.54 -1.82 -7.19
CA GLN A 67 14.52 -1.92 -6.11
C GLN A 67 13.85 -2.04 -4.73
N ARG A 68 12.71 -1.37 -4.51
CA ARG A 68 11.93 -1.51 -3.28
C ARG A 68 11.35 -2.92 -3.12
N GLN A 69 10.96 -3.59 -4.20
CA GLN A 69 10.53 -4.99 -4.15
C GLN A 69 11.69 -5.91 -3.74
N ASP A 70 12.89 -5.67 -4.29
CA ASP A 70 14.09 -6.43 -3.92
C ASP A 70 14.47 -6.22 -2.44
N ILE A 71 14.39 -4.98 -1.95
CA ILE A 71 14.60 -4.67 -0.53
C ILE A 71 13.58 -5.39 0.35
N ALA A 72 12.29 -5.37 -0.03
CA ALA A 72 11.24 -6.05 0.73
C ALA A 72 11.51 -7.56 0.82
N PHE A 73 11.93 -8.18 -0.28
CA PHE A 73 12.31 -9.60 -0.32
C PHE A 73 13.56 -9.90 0.53
N ALA A 74 14.62 -9.10 0.41
CA ALA A 74 15.84 -9.23 1.22
C ALA A 74 15.54 -9.09 2.73
N TYR A 75 14.72 -8.10 3.10
CA TYR A 75 14.28 -7.88 4.47
C TYR A 75 13.50 -9.07 5.04
N GLN A 76 12.56 -9.62 4.26
CA GLN A 76 11.78 -10.79 4.66
C GLN A 76 12.67 -12.02 4.86
N ARG A 77 13.65 -12.25 3.97
CA ARG A 77 14.61 -13.36 4.10
C ARG A 77 15.43 -13.27 5.37
N ARG A 78 15.87 -12.05 5.72
CA ARG A 78 16.68 -11.74 6.91
C ARG A 78 15.91 -11.85 8.21
N THR A 79 14.76 -11.17 8.30
CA THR A 79 14.03 -10.98 9.57
C THR A 79 12.88 -11.96 9.78
N LYS A 80 12.52 -12.72 8.73
CA LYS A 80 11.31 -13.58 8.66
C LYS A 80 10.01 -12.80 8.90
N LYS A 81 10.02 -11.49 8.68
CA LYS A 81 8.86 -10.60 8.78
C LYS A 81 8.70 -9.79 7.50
N GLU A 82 7.45 -9.54 7.13
CA GLU A 82 7.14 -8.66 6.00
C GLU A 82 7.59 -7.24 6.28
N LEU A 83 8.34 -6.64 5.34
CA LEU A 83 8.79 -5.25 5.45
C LEU A 83 7.61 -4.26 5.65
N PRO A 84 6.49 -4.35 4.89
CA PRO A 84 5.32 -3.49 5.13
C PRO A 84 4.75 -3.63 6.54
N ALA A 85 4.70 -4.83 7.11
CA ALA A 85 4.17 -5.05 8.44
C ALA A 85 5.09 -4.46 9.52
N ALA A 86 6.41 -4.61 9.36
CA ALA A 86 7.39 -4.03 10.27
C ALA A 86 7.32 -2.50 10.28
N LEU A 87 7.24 -1.87 9.10
CA LEU A 87 7.13 -0.42 8.97
C LEU A 87 5.80 0.11 9.50
N LYS A 88 4.70 -0.64 9.31
CA LYS A 88 3.40 -0.31 9.91
C LYS A 88 3.42 -0.26 11.43
N SER A 89 4.25 -1.10 12.07
CA SER A 89 4.40 -1.08 13.53
C SER A 89 5.36 0.00 14.04
N ALA A 90 6.23 0.51 13.17
CA ALA A 90 7.28 1.46 13.53
C ALA A 90 6.89 2.92 13.24
N LEU A 91 6.11 3.16 12.20
CA LEU A 91 5.69 4.48 11.73
C LEU A 91 4.22 4.73 12.09
N SER A 92 3.81 6.00 12.09
CA SER A 92 2.40 6.36 12.29
C SER A 92 1.97 7.52 11.39
N GLY A 93 0.64 7.68 11.24
CA GLY A 93 0.03 8.83 10.57
C GLY A 93 0.30 8.91 9.06
N HIS A 94 0.58 10.13 8.57
CA HIS A 94 0.78 10.36 7.14
C HIS A 94 2.07 9.72 6.61
N LEU A 95 3.12 9.67 7.44
CA LEU A 95 4.39 9.06 7.05
C LEU A 95 4.21 7.56 6.78
N GLU A 96 3.54 6.85 7.69
CA GLU A 96 3.18 5.44 7.52
C GLU A 96 2.45 5.21 6.18
N THR A 97 1.43 6.03 5.90
CA THR A 97 0.60 5.89 4.70
C THR A 97 1.43 6.02 3.42
N VAL A 98 2.30 7.04 3.35
CA VAL A 98 3.17 7.27 2.19
C VAL A 98 4.17 6.13 2.01
N ILE A 99 4.84 5.73 3.09
CA ILE A 99 5.86 4.67 3.03
C ILE A 99 5.26 3.33 2.61
N LEU A 100 4.11 2.94 3.17
CA LEU A 100 3.40 1.73 2.77
C LEU A 100 2.90 1.80 1.32
N GLY A 101 2.50 2.99 0.85
CA GLY A 101 2.14 3.23 -0.53
C GLY A 101 3.33 3.00 -1.48
N LEU A 102 4.50 3.55 -1.16
CA LEU A 102 5.72 3.47 -1.96
C LEU A 102 6.25 2.03 -2.14
N LEU A 103 5.93 1.13 -1.22
CA LEU A 103 6.32 -0.28 -1.25
C LEU A 103 5.41 -1.15 -2.12
N LYS A 104 4.19 -0.72 -2.41
CA LYS A 104 3.30 -1.46 -3.31
C LYS A 104 3.77 -1.31 -4.76
N THR A 105 3.53 -2.32 -5.58
CA THR A 105 3.64 -2.14 -7.04
C THR A 105 2.56 -1.14 -7.50
N PRO A 106 2.73 -0.46 -8.64
CA PRO A 106 1.73 0.48 -9.14
C PRO A 106 0.32 -0.13 -9.21
N ALA A 107 0.20 -1.34 -9.76
CA ALA A 107 -1.08 -2.06 -9.84
C ALA A 107 -1.67 -2.39 -8.46
N GLN A 108 -0.83 -2.79 -7.48
CA GLN A 108 -1.28 -3.03 -6.11
C GLN A 108 -1.73 -1.75 -5.41
N TYR A 109 -1.02 -0.64 -5.66
CA TYR A 109 -1.38 0.67 -5.12
C TYR A 109 -2.75 1.09 -5.63
N ASP A 110 -2.94 1.10 -6.95
CA ASP A 110 -4.20 1.45 -7.60
C ASP A 110 -5.36 0.57 -7.12
N ALA A 111 -5.16 -0.76 -7.11
CA ALA A 111 -6.18 -1.70 -6.63
C ALA A 111 -6.54 -1.43 -5.15
N SER A 112 -5.56 -1.07 -4.32
CA SER A 112 -5.80 -0.76 -2.91
C SER A 112 -6.57 0.55 -2.71
N GLU A 113 -6.29 1.58 -3.52
CA GLU A 113 -6.98 2.86 -3.48
C GLU A 113 -8.41 2.75 -4.01
N LEU A 114 -8.63 1.98 -5.08
CA LEU A 114 -9.96 1.66 -5.60
C LEU A 114 -10.79 0.92 -4.55
N LYS A 115 -10.22 -0.10 -3.91
CA LYS A 115 -10.88 -0.85 -2.83
C LYS A 115 -11.20 0.06 -1.64
N ALA A 116 -10.28 0.93 -1.24
CA ALA A 116 -10.49 1.84 -0.13
C ALA A 116 -11.60 2.86 -0.43
N SER A 117 -11.65 3.37 -1.66
CA SER A 117 -12.69 4.30 -2.13
C SER A 117 -14.06 3.62 -2.11
N MET A 118 -14.19 2.44 -2.71
CA MET A 118 -15.45 1.69 -2.75
C MET A 118 -15.95 1.33 -1.34
N LYS A 119 -15.05 0.99 -0.42
CA LYS A 119 -15.42 0.75 0.98
C LYS A 119 -16.02 1.99 1.64
N LYS A 120 -15.42 3.17 1.45
CA LYS A 120 -15.94 4.43 2.01
C LYS A 120 -17.34 4.75 1.47
N PHE A 121 -17.58 4.52 0.18
CA PHE A 121 -18.90 4.68 -0.42
C PHE A 121 -19.94 3.74 0.20
N HIS A 122 -19.60 2.45 0.33
CA HIS A 122 -20.47 1.46 0.97
C HIS A 122 -20.78 1.78 2.43
N ASP A 123 -19.77 2.21 3.19
CA ASP A 123 -19.95 2.58 4.59
C ASP A 123 -20.85 3.84 4.71
N ALA A 124 -20.71 4.80 3.79
CA ALA A 124 -21.58 5.97 3.72
C ALA A 124 -23.03 5.60 3.35
N GLU A 125 -23.22 4.71 2.38
CA GLU A 125 -24.53 4.20 1.97
C GLU A 125 -25.24 3.55 3.18
N LYS A 126 -24.56 2.65 3.90
CA LYS A 126 -25.09 2.03 5.13
C LYS A 126 -25.50 3.04 6.17
N SER A 127 -24.71 4.10 6.36
CA SER A 127 -25.03 5.15 7.33
C SER A 127 -26.34 5.85 6.95
N VAL A 128 -26.51 6.21 5.67
CA VAL A 128 -27.74 6.86 5.17
C VAL A 128 -28.94 5.93 5.30
N THR A 129 -28.80 4.67 4.89
CA THR A 129 -29.84 3.65 5.00
C THR A 129 -30.25 3.43 6.46
N SER A 130 -29.29 3.34 7.39
CA SER A 130 -29.57 3.24 8.83
C SER A 130 -30.33 4.47 9.35
N CYS A 131 -29.95 5.68 8.95
CA CYS A 131 -30.67 6.89 9.33
C CYS A 131 -32.13 6.88 8.84
N TYR A 132 -32.38 6.35 7.63
CA TYR A 132 -33.72 6.26 7.07
C TYR A 132 -34.62 5.27 7.82
N TYR A 133 -34.10 4.07 8.15
CA TYR A 133 -34.87 3.03 8.84
C TYR A 133 -34.96 3.19 10.36
N SER A 134 -34.09 4.00 11.00
CA SER A 134 -34.20 4.34 12.43
C SER A 134 -35.11 5.53 12.73
N ALA A 135 -35.71 6.16 11.72
CA ALA A 135 -36.65 7.28 11.86
C ALA A 135 -38.18 6.96 11.92
N PRO A 136 -38.70 5.74 12.20
CA PRO A 136 -40.15 5.49 12.16
C PRO A 136 -40.92 5.96 13.42
N GLY A 137 -40.38 6.88 14.24
CA GLY A 137 -41.04 7.34 15.48
C GLY A 137 -41.57 8.78 15.48
N GLN A 138 -41.22 9.64 14.52
CA GLN A 138 -41.51 11.09 14.61
C GLN A 138 -42.67 11.56 13.71
N LEU A 139 -43.30 10.69 12.90
CA LEU A 139 -44.31 11.11 11.93
C LEU A 139 -45.77 10.84 12.35
N GLU A 140 -46.04 10.08 13.43
CA GLU A 140 -47.41 9.78 13.85
C GLU A 140 -48.02 10.74 14.90
N TYR A 141 -47.27 11.73 15.41
CA TYR A 141 -47.78 12.61 16.49
C TYR A 141 -48.44 13.93 16.03
N HIS A 142 -48.50 14.21 14.71
CA HIS A 142 -48.94 15.52 14.21
C HIS A 142 -50.17 15.53 13.29
N LEU A 143 -50.78 14.37 12.97
CA LEU A 143 -52.04 14.30 12.20
C LEU A 143 -53.28 13.97 13.05
N GLY A 144 -53.20 14.15 14.38
CA GLY A 144 -54.27 13.81 15.32
C GLY A 144 -55.00 14.98 15.98
N LYS A 145 -54.76 16.25 15.61
CA LYS A 145 -55.45 17.40 16.24
C LYS A 145 -55.69 18.58 15.28
N ARG A 146 -56.66 18.43 14.38
CA ARG A 146 -57.59 19.52 13.99
C ARG A 146 -58.64 18.99 13.01
N LEU A 147 -59.88 18.92 13.44
CA LEU A 147 -60.96 19.81 12.98
C LEU A 147 -62.21 19.55 13.85
N PRO A 148 -63.03 20.59 14.11
CA PRO A 148 -64.23 20.53 14.93
C PRO A 148 -65.38 19.75 14.26
#